data_AF-A0A934T9Y1-F1
#
_entry.id   AF-A0A934T9Y1-F1
#
_cell.length_a   1.000
_cell.length_b   1.000
_cell.length_c   1.000
_cell.angle_alpha   90.00
_cell.angle_beta   90.00
_cell.angle_gamma   90.00
#
_symmetry.space_group_name_H-M   'P 1'
#
loop_
_entity.id
_entity.type
_entity.pdbx_description
1 polymer ?
#
loop_
_entity_poly.entity_id
_entity_poly.type
_entity_poly.pdbx_seq_one_letter_code
_entity_poly.pdbx_strand_id
1 'polypeptide(L)'
;MKTNLLSIMMTVASFIFASCSSNDEPEVYDRKVKFSSGISANLAKVGGTDGNQWEGNESIGIYMVGNKTTDVAEGAQNIRYTTTSTGASATFTSTTPIYYPVNILSKVDFIAYHPTTPR
;
A
#
# COMPACT_ATOMS: atom_id res chain seq x y z
N MET A 1 77.92 -7.31 -7.14
CA MET A 1 77.88 -8.58 -6.37
C MET A 1 76.94 -8.32 -5.20
N LYS A 2 75.84 -9.02 -4.93
CA LYS A 2 75.51 -10.44 -5.09
C LYS A 2 73.98 -10.57 -5.26
N THR A 3 73.53 -11.43 -6.17
CA THR A 3 72.15 -11.87 -6.36
C THR A 3 71.77 -12.86 -5.26
N ASN A 4 70.58 -12.72 -4.67
CA ASN A 4 69.98 -13.76 -3.82
C ASN A 4 68.57 -14.09 -4.34
N LEU A 5 68.42 -15.32 -4.80
CA LEU A 5 67.16 -16.00 -5.11
C LEU A 5 66.42 -16.36 -3.81
N LEU A 6 65.10 -16.14 -3.77
CA LEU A 6 64.11 -16.85 -2.94
C LEU A 6 62.75 -16.67 -3.65
N SER A 7 62.18 -17.66 -4.32
CA SER A 7 61.45 -18.83 -3.79
C SER A 7 60.02 -18.53 -3.33
N ILE A 8 59.06 -19.12 -4.07
CA ILE A 8 57.72 -19.57 -3.66
C ILE A 8 56.60 -18.50 -3.63
N MET A 9 55.99 -18.28 -4.80
CA MET A 9 54.59 -17.89 -5.01
C MET A 9 53.91 -19.13 -5.64
N MET A 10 52.65 -19.50 -5.47
CA MET A 10 51.47 -18.97 -4.79
C MET A 10 50.40 -20.03 -5.11
N THR A 11 49.78 -20.68 -4.13
CA THR A 11 48.61 -21.53 -4.41
C THR A 11 47.41 -20.95 -3.69
N VAL A 12 46.51 -20.44 -4.53
CA VAL A 12 45.34 -19.63 -4.24
C VAL A 12 44.32 -20.40 -3.38
N ALA A 13 43.87 -19.79 -2.29
CA ALA A 13 42.73 -20.25 -1.52
C ALA A 13 41.44 -20.03 -2.33
N SER A 14 40.76 -21.12 -2.69
CA SER A 14 39.45 -21.08 -3.34
C SER A 14 38.39 -20.63 -2.34
N PHE A 15 38.07 -19.33 -2.33
CA PHE A 15 36.85 -18.83 -1.72
C PHE A 15 35.66 -19.23 -2.58
N ILE A 16 34.90 -20.21 -2.11
CA ILE A 16 33.62 -20.58 -2.71
C ILE A 16 32.64 -19.48 -2.31
N PHE A 17 32.34 -18.56 -3.24
CA PHE A 17 31.23 -17.63 -3.06
C PHE A 17 29.94 -18.44 -3.11
N ALA A 18 29.47 -18.92 -1.95
CA ALA A 18 28.09 -19.28 -1.76
C ALA A 18 27.26 -18.00 -1.85
N SER A 19 26.95 -17.58 -3.08
CA SER A 19 25.90 -16.58 -3.31
C SER A 19 24.60 -17.25 -2.86
N CYS A 20 24.17 -16.88 -1.66
CA CYS A 20 22.84 -17.14 -1.17
C CYS A 20 21.89 -16.59 -2.25
N SER A 21 21.09 -17.46 -2.88
CA SER A 21 20.03 -17.01 -3.76
C SER A 21 18.95 -16.38 -2.88
N SER A 22 19.12 -15.10 -2.53
CA SER A 22 17.99 -14.29 -2.12
C SER A 22 17.07 -14.25 -3.34
N ASN A 23 15.96 -14.96 -3.25
CA ASN A 23 14.86 -14.83 -4.18
C ASN A 23 14.19 -13.47 -3.94
N ASP A 24 14.94 -12.42 -4.26
CA ASP A 24 14.48 -11.04 -4.27
C ASP A 24 13.63 -10.86 -5.53
N GLU A 25 12.46 -11.49 -5.53
CA GLU A 25 11.37 -11.06 -6.40
C GLU A 25 11.18 -9.58 -6.11
N PRO A 26 11.35 -8.69 -7.09
CA PRO A 26 11.17 -7.27 -6.85
C PRO A 26 9.73 -7.07 -6.37
N GLU A 27 9.54 -6.54 -5.16
CA GLU A 27 8.23 -6.07 -4.71
C GLU A 27 7.76 -5.06 -5.76
N VAL A 28 6.82 -5.49 -6.61
CA VAL A 28 6.18 -4.60 -7.56
C VAL A 28 5.35 -3.63 -6.73
N TYR A 29 5.94 -2.46 -6.45
CA TYR A 29 5.23 -1.33 -5.86
C TYR A 29 4.23 -0.81 -6.89
N ASP A 30 3.06 -1.46 -6.97
CA ASP A 30 1.99 -1.06 -7.88
C ASP A 30 1.37 0.30 -7.49
N ARG A 31 1.80 0.89 -6.37
CA ARG A 31 1.35 2.15 -5.76
C ARG A 31 -0.13 2.19 -5.40
N LYS A 32 -0.82 1.05 -5.40
CA LYS A 32 -2.24 0.96 -5.05
C LYS A 32 -2.45 1.32 -3.59
N VAL A 33 -3.37 2.23 -3.33
CA VAL A 33 -3.73 2.60 -1.96
C VAL A 33 -4.61 1.51 -1.36
N LYS A 34 -4.22 1.00 -0.19
CA LYS A 34 -5.00 0.04 0.60
C LYS A 34 -5.74 0.78 1.71
N PHE A 35 -7.06 0.64 1.72
CA PHE A 35 -7.91 1.27 2.73
C PHE A 35 -8.44 0.25 3.72
N SER A 36 -8.43 0.62 4.99
CA SER A 36 -9.11 -0.06 6.08
C SER A 36 -9.82 0.96 6.96
N SER A 37 -10.84 0.51 7.68
CA SER A 37 -11.60 1.32 8.63
C SER A 37 -11.77 0.55 9.92
N GLY A 38 -11.74 1.28 11.05
CA GLY A 38 -12.16 0.80 12.36
C GLY A 38 -13.37 1.60 12.84
N ILE A 39 -14.44 0.90 13.18
CA ILE A 39 -15.64 1.41 13.84
C ILE A 39 -15.49 1.13 15.34
N SER A 40 -15.91 2.09 16.15
CA SER A 40 -15.95 1.93 17.61
C SER A 40 -17.32 2.33 18.14
N ALA A 41 -17.63 2.00 19.39
CA ALA A 41 -18.91 2.33 20.02
C ALA A 41 -19.24 3.84 20.00
N ASN A 42 -18.22 4.71 19.91
CA ASN A 42 -18.39 6.16 19.85
C ASN A 42 -18.37 6.72 18.41
N LEU A 43 -18.13 5.87 17.41
CA LEU A 43 -18.05 6.22 15.98
C LEU A 43 -18.94 5.26 15.19
N ALA A 44 -20.24 5.29 15.43
CA ALA A 44 -21.18 4.46 14.69
C ALA A 44 -21.24 4.91 13.22
N LYS A 45 -21.19 3.95 12.28
CA LYS A 45 -21.54 4.22 10.89
C LYS A 45 -23.05 4.36 10.74
N VAL A 46 -23.47 5.06 9.69
CA VAL A 46 -24.87 5.09 9.27
C VAL A 46 -25.27 3.74 8.71
N GLY A 47 -26.40 3.18 9.16
CA GLY A 47 -26.94 1.93 8.64
C GLY A 47 -26.35 0.66 9.28
N GLY A 48 -26.90 -0.49 8.89
CA GLY A 48 -26.70 -1.77 9.59
C GLY A 48 -27.57 -1.90 10.84
N THR A 49 -27.41 -2.99 11.57
CA THR A 49 -28.22 -3.33 12.74
C THR A 49 -27.97 -2.35 13.89
N ASP A 50 -26.70 -2.19 14.26
CA ASP A 50 -26.28 -1.38 15.42
C ASP A 50 -25.30 -0.24 15.05
N GLY A 51 -24.88 -0.16 13.78
CA GLY A 51 -23.91 0.83 13.30
C GLY A 51 -22.49 0.70 13.88
N ASN A 52 -22.24 -0.27 14.76
CA ASN A 52 -20.97 -0.46 15.46
C ASN A 52 -20.01 -1.46 14.75
N GLN A 53 -20.40 -2.00 13.61
CA GLN A 53 -19.61 -2.97 12.84
C GLN A 53 -19.97 -2.94 11.35
N TRP A 54 -19.02 -3.32 10.50
CA TRP A 54 -19.28 -3.63 9.10
C TRP A 54 -20.00 -4.98 8.98
N GLU A 55 -21.04 -5.04 8.15
CA GLU A 55 -21.89 -6.21 7.92
C GLU A 55 -21.64 -6.86 6.55
N GLY A 56 -20.74 -6.28 5.74
CA GLY A 56 -20.29 -6.84 4.46
C GLY A 56 -21.08 -6.32 3.26
N ASN A 57 -20.45 -6.33 2.07
CA ASN A 57 -20.99 -5.73 0.84
C ASN A 57 -21.35 -4.24 0.94
N GLU A 58 -20.86 -3.58 1.98
CA GLU A 58 -21.08 -2.16 2.24
C GLU A 58 -20.03 -1.33 1.52
N SER A 59 -20.42 -0.14 1.08
CA SER A 59 -19.57 0.67 0.23
C SER A 59 -19.30 2.05 0.79
N ILE A 60 -18.06 2.50 0.58
CA ILE A 60 -17.59 3.85 0.84
C ILE A 60 -17.18 4.53 -0.45
N GLY A 61 -17.33 5.85 -0.50
CA GLY A 61 -16.81 6.68 -1.56
C GLY A 61 -15.53 7.34 -1.07
N ILE A 62 -14.46 7.27 -1.85
CA ILE A 62 -13.17 7.88 -1.51
C ILE A 62 -12.81 8.94 -2.55
N TYR A 63 -12.46 10.13 -2.06
CA TYR A 63 -11.81 11.17 -2.83
C TYR A 63 -10.32 11.21 -2.48
N MET A 64 -9.48 11.40 -3.49
CA MET A 64 -8.10 11.82 -3.31
C MET A 64 -7.99 13.27 -3.77
N VAL A 65 -7.56 14.15 -2.89
CA VAL A 65 -7.38 15.57 -3.17
C VAL A 65 -5.93 16.00 -2.96
N GLY A 66 -5.53 17.12 -3.54
CA GLY A 66 -4.24 17.73 -3.22
C GLY A 66 -4.12 18.01 -1.71
N ASN A 67 -2.92 17.87 -1.15
CA ASN A 67 -2.73 18.10 0.28
C ASN A 67 -3.16 19.52 0.67
N LYS A 68 -4.07 19.61 1.65
CA LYS A 68 -4.67 20.86 2.14
C LYS A 68 -5.46 21.64 1.07
N THR A 69 -5.97 20.98 0.04
CA THR A 69 -6.84 21.57 -0.98
C THR A 69 -8.13 20.78 -1.13
N THR A 70 -9.02 21.28 -2.00
CA THR A 70 -10.25 20.56 -2.40
C THR A 70 -10.18 20.07 -3.86
N ASP A 71 -9.03 20.23 -4.50
CA ASP A 71 -8.85 19.86 -5.90
C ASP A 71 -8.64 18.35 -6.01
N VAL A 72 -9.48 17.69 -6.82
CA VAL A 72 -9.37 16.25 -7.06
C VAL A 72 -8.04 15.94 -7.76
N ALA A 73 -7.27 15.03 -7.17
CA ALA A 73 -6.02 14.53 -7.73
C ALA A 73 -6.27 13.25 -8.55
N GLU A 74 -5.56 13.11 -9.67
CA GLU A 74 -5.56 11.90 -10.51
C GLU A 74 -6.96 11.40 -10.92
N GLY A 75 -7.96 12.29 -11.01
CA GLY A 75 -9.35 11.93 -11.36
C GLY A 75 -10.07 11.06 -10.31
N ALA A 76 -9.51 10.91 -9.11
CA ALA A 76 -10.02 10.07 -8.04
C ALA A 76 -11.17 10.75 -7.27
N GLN A 77 -12.25 11.06 -7.98
CA GLN A 77 -13.51 11.56 -7.40
C GLN A 77 -14.47 10.41 -7.10
N ASN A 78 -14.94 10.34 -5.84
CA ASN A 78 -15.95 9.38 -5.38
C ASN A 78 -15.69 7.94 -5.85
N ILE A 79 -14.46 7.45 -5.71
CA ILE A 79 -14.13 6.08 -6.13
C ILE A 79 -14.77 5.12 -5.14
N ARG A 80 -15.62 4.23 -5.66
CA ARG A 80 -16.33 3.23 -4.86
C ARG A 80 -15.37 2.15 -4.39
N TYR A 81 -15.39 1.92 -3.08
CA TYR A 81 -14.71 0.83 -2.40
C TYR A 81 -15.73 0.02 -1.60
N THR A 82 -15.66 -1.31 -1.64
CA THR A 82 -16.60 -2.22 -0.97
C THR A 82 -15.90 -3.06 0.07
N THR A 83 -16.52 -3.29 1.22
CA THR A 83 -15.97 -4.12 2.29
C THR A 83 -15.70 -5.54 1.80
N THR A 84 -14.54 -6.09 2.19
CA THR A 84 -14.15 -7.48 1.95
C THR A 84 -14.23 -8.35 3.22
N SER A 85 -14.57 -7.73 4.35
CA SER A 85 -14.74 -8.40 5.65
C SER A 85 -15.83 -7.73 6.48
N THR A 86 -16.27 -8.41 7.52
CA THR A 86 -17.25 -7.93 8.51
C THR A 86 -16.59 -7.69 9.87
N GLY A 87 -17.25 -6.95 10.75
CA GLY A 87 -16.82 -6.68 12.13
C GLY A 87 -16.42 -5.22 12.39
N ALA A 88 -15.87 -4.96 13.57
CA ALA A 88 -15.45 -3.61 13.97
C ALA A 88 -14.38 -3.03 13.03
N SER A 89 -13.58 -3.88 12.39
CA SER A 89 -12.61 -3.47 11.38
C SER A 89 -12.93 -4.11 10.04
N ALA A 90 -12.79 -3.34 8.95
CA ALA A 90 -12.92 -3.87 7.61
C ALA A 90 -11.81 -3.37 6.67
N THR A 91 -11.45 -4.23 5.73
CA THR A 91 -10.67 -3.90 4.54
C THR A 91 -11.60 -3.67 3.35
N PHE A 92 -11.13 -2.91 2.37
CA PHE A 92 -11.93 -2.54 1.22
C PHE A 92 -11.22 -2.83 -0.11
N THR A 93 -12.02 -3.14 -1.13
CA THR A 93 -11.56 -3.33 -2.50
C THR A 93 -12.35 -2.49 -3.51
N SER A 94 -11.72 -2.18 -4.64
CA SER A 94 -12.33 -1.48 -5.76
C SER A 94 -11.86 -2.11 -7.07
N THR A 95 -12.75 -2.16 -8.06
CA THR A 95 -12.43 -2.54 -9.44
C THR A 95 -11.68 -1.43 -10.19
N THR A 96 -11.72 -0.20 -9.68
CA THR A 96 -11.02 0.98 -10.22
C THR A 96 -10.22 1.65 -9.11
N PRO A 97 -9.16 1.00 -8.60
CA PRO A 97 -8.49 1.45 -7.38
C PRO A 97 -7.75 2.78 -7.56
N ILE A 98 -7.64 3.52 -6.47
CA ILE A 98 -6.81 4.72 -6.38
C ILE A 98 -5.34 4.31 -6.24
N TYR A 99 -4.47 5.03 -6.94
CA TYR A 99 -3.02 4.88 -6.88
C TYR A 99 -2.40 6.18 -6.34
N TYR A 100 -1.30 6.06 -5.61
CA TYR A 100 -0.51 7.25 -5.26
C TYR A 100 -0.01 7.95 -6.54
N PRO A 101 0.11 9.30 -6.52
CA PRO A 101 0.74 10.05 -7.61
C PRO A 101 2.11 9.50 -7.97
N VAL A 102 2.48 9.59 -9.26
CA VAL A 102 3.81 9.17 -9.74
C VAL A 102 4.91 10.06 -9.16
N ASN A 103 4.62 11.35 -9.03
CA ASN A 103 5.53 12.30 -8.41
C ASN A 103 5.51 12.13 -6.88
N ILE A 104 6.62 11.64 -6.32
CA ILE A 104 6.77 11.39 -4.88
C ILE A 104 6.66 12.65 -4.00
N LEU A 105 6.82 13.84 -4.60
CA LEU A 105 6.66 15.12 -3.89
C LEU A 105 5.19 15.57 -3.84
N SER A 106 4.32 14.99 -4.66
CA SER A 106 2.89 15.28 -4.68
C SER A 106 2.22 14.62 -3.48
N LYS A 107 2.01 15.42 -2.42
CA LYS A 107 1.23 15.01 -1.26
C LYS A 107 -0.26 15.08 -1.56
N VAL A 108 -1.01 14.11 -1.06
CA VAL A 108 -2.46 14.00 -1.22
C VAL A 108 -3.12 13.72 0.13
N ASP A 109 -4.37 14.15 0.26
CA ASP A 109 -5.25 13.80 1.36
C ASP A 109 -6.38 12.89 0.85
N PHE A 110 -6.87 11.99 1.71
CA PHE A 110 -7.98 11.11 1.39
C PHE A 110 -9.19 11.47 2.24
N ILE A 111 -10.34 11.58 1.59
CA ILE A 111 -11.62 11.86 2.24
C ILE A 111 -12.56 10.70 1.90
N ALA A 112 -13.07 10.03 2.93
CA ALA A 112 -13.97 8.90 2.78
C ALA A 112 -15.33 9.20 3.42
N TYR A 113 -16.39 8.67 2.82
CA TYR A 113 -17.74 8.74 3.40
C TYR A 113 -18.53 7.46 3.15
N HIS A 114 -19.52 7.23 4.01
CA HIS A 114 -20.44 6.10 3.96
C HIS A 114 -21.88 6.59 4.27
N PRO A 115 -22.92 6.08 3.56
CA PRO A 115 -22.85 5.23 2.38
C PRO A 115 -22.46 6.03 1.12
N THR A 116 -21.83 5.36 0.15
CA THR A 116 -21.49 6.00 -1.14
C THR A 116 -22.70 6.15 -2.05
N THR A 117 -22.75 7.23 -2.84
CA THR A 117 -23.69 7.39 -3.95
C THR A 117 -23.15 6.74 -5.23
N PRO A 118 -24.03 6.23 -6.12
CA PRO A 118 -23.62 5.83 -7.47
C PRO A 118 -22.98 6.99 -8.22
N ARG A 119 -21.99 6.69 -9.07
CA ARG A 119 -21.38 7.65 -9.98
C ARG A 119 -22.18 7.74 -11.28
#